data_AF-A0A0C2WR56-F1
#
_entry.id   AF-A0A0C2WR56-F1
#
_cell.length_a   1.000
_cell.length_b   1.000
_cell.length_c   1.000
_cell.angle_alpha   90.00
_cell.angle_beta   90.00
_cell.angle_gamma   90.00
#
_symmetry.space_group_name_H-M   'P 1'
#
loop_
_entity.id
_entity.type
_entity.pdbx_description
1 polymer ?
#
loop_
_entity_poly.entity_id
_entity_poly.type
_entity_poly.pdbx_seq_one_letter_code
_entity_poly.pdbx_strand_id
1 'polypeptide(L)'
;IVATNIAESSLTIDGINFVIDCGFSKQHTFFPLRNINTLQNKRISKASAQQRLGRVGRTGPGKCIRLYTEDEHRDMPKTARPDVLSIDLSGAILKLLKIGIKACPTLSIPSNPTDHLIIGQRASRV
;
A
#
# COMPACT_ATOMS: atom_id res chain seq x y z
N ILE A 1 11.99 -19.87 -2.24
CA ILE A 1 11.37 -19.16 -1.10
C ILE A 1 9.99 -18.69 -1.55
N VAL A 2 8.94 -18.91 -0.75
CA VAL A 2 7.62 -18.32 -0.98
C VAL A 2 7.45 -17.21 0.06
N ALA A 3 7.19 -15.99 -0.40
CA ALA A 3 7.15 -14.81 0.46
C ALA A 3 6.02 -13.84 0.08
N THR A 4 5.68 -12.96 1.02
CA THR A 4 4.78 -11.82 0.80
C THR A 4 5.58 -10.61 0.32
N ASN A 5 4.91 -9.46 0.16
CA ASN A 5 5.54 -8.17 -0.09
C ASN A 5 6.52 -7.71 1.01
N ILE A 6 6.65 -8.42 2.14
CA ILE A 6 7.73 -8.18 3.12
C ILE A 6 9.11 -8.41 2.48
N ALA A 7 9.25 -9.40 1.60
CA ALA A 7 10.51 -9.65 0.90
C ALA A 7 10.85 -8.56 -0.14
N GLU A 8 9.88 -7.74 -0.53
CA GLU A 8 10.08 -6.64 -1.50
C GLU A 8 10.89 -5.50 -0.92
N SER A 9 10.73 -5.18 0.38
CA SER A 9 11.34 -3.99 1.00
C SER A 9 12.07 -4.27 2.33
N SER A 10 11.64 -5.25 3.13
CA SER A 10 12.05 -5.35 4.53
C SER A 10 13.13 -6.40 4.83
N LEU A 11 13.46 -7.26 3.87
CA LEU A 11 14.44 -8.34 4.06
C LEU A 11 15.50 -8.31 2.98
N THR A 12 16.75 -8.61 3.34
CA THR A 12 17.81 -8.91 2.39
C THR A 12 18.04 -10.41 2.41
N ILE A 13 17.89 -11.05 1.25
CA ILE A 13 18.08 -12.48 1.08
C ILE A 13 19.16 -12.64 0.03
N ASP A 14 20.29 -13.20 0.42
CA ASP A 14 21.41 -13.43 -0.49
C ASP A 14 21.15 -14.65 -1.39
N GLY A 15 21.80 -14.67 -2.56
CA GLY A 15 21.74 -15.81 -3.48
C GLY A 15 20.43 -15.95 -4.26
N ILE A 16 19.63 -14.88 -4.41
CA ILE A 16 18.45 -14.91 -5.26
C ILE A 16 18.84 -14.70 -6.74
N ASN A 17 18.79 -15.76 -7.53
CA ASN A 17 18.95 -15.71 -9.00
C ASN A 17 17.63 -15.60 -9.75
N PHE A 18 16.51 -16.02 -9.15
CA PHE A 18 15.20 -16.05 -9.80
C PHE A 18 14.13 -15.45 -8.90
N VAL A 19 13.29 -14.59 -9.47
CA VAL A 19 12.08 -14.07 -8.84
C VAL A 19 10.89 -14.42 -9.74
N ILE A 20 9.83 -14.93 -9.13
CA ILE A 20 8.53 -15.13 -9.78
C ILE A 20 7.58 -14.11 -9.17
N ASP A 21 7.12 -13.15 -9.96
CA ASP A 21 6.25 -12.07 -9.52
C ASP A 21 4.80 -12.30 -10.00
N CYS A 22 3.90 -12.53 -9.05
CA CYS A 22 2.48 -12.70 -9.34
C CYS A 22 1.76 -11.38 -9.67
N GLY A 23 2.38 -10.22 -9.41
CA GLY A 23 1.77 -8.91 -9.67
C GLY A 23 0.67 -8.50 -8.71
N PHE A 24 0.52 -9.20 -7.57
CA PHE A 24 -0.47 -8.90 -6.53
C PHE A 24 0.14 -8.73 -5.14
N SER A 25 -0.60 -8.03 -4.27
CA SER A 25 -0.35 -7.98 -2.83
C SER A 25 -1.68 -7.80 -2.08
N LYS A 26 -1.74 -8.25 -0.82
CA LYS A 26 -2.84 -7.89 0.07
C LYS A 26 -2.63 -6.46 0.55
N GLN A 27 -3.61 -5.61 0.30
CA GLN A 27 -3.56 -4.19 0.66
C GLN A 27 -4.80 -3.79 1.45
N HIS A 28 -4.63 -2.85 2.38
CA HIS A 28 -5.74 -2.29 3.14
C HIS A 28 -6.69 -1.50 2.23
N THR A 29 -7.98 -1.64 2.51
CA THR A 29 -9.06 -0.88 1.87
C THR A 29 -10.09 -0.51 2.91
N PHE A 30 -10.27 0.78 3.10
CA PHE A 30 -11.32 1.32 3.95
C PHE A 30 -12.58 1.61 3.13
N PHE A 31 -13.73 1.18 3.63
CA PHE A 31 -15.04 1.48 3.08
C PHE A 31 -15.78 2.49 3.98
N PRO A 32 -15.78 3.79 3.64
CA PRO A 32 -16.32 4.84 4.52
C PRO A 32 -17.80 4.64 4.88
N LEU A 33 -18.61 4.25 3.89
CA LEU A 33 -20.05 4.03 4.07
C LEU A 33 -20.38 2.89 5.03
N ARG A 34 -19.49 1.89 5.13
CA ARG A 34 -19.68 0.72 6.00
C ARG A 34 -18.84 0.80 7.28
N ASN A 35 -17.93 1.77 7.35
CA ASN A 35 -16.94 1.92 8.41
C ASN A 35 -16.13 0.64 8.68
N ILE A 36 -15.67 -0.04 7.63
CA ILE A 36 -14.94 -1.30 7.73
C ILE A 36 -13.61 -1.19 6.98
N ASN A 37 -12.54 -1.66 7.63
CA ASN A 37 -11.26 -1.95 7.00
C ASN A 37 -11.21 -3.41 6.52
N THR A 38 -10.78 -3.62 5.29
CA THR A 38 -10.60 -4.96 4.71
C THR A 38 -9.23 -5.11 4.09
N LEU A 39 -8.75 -6.35 3.98
CA LEU A 39 -7.59 -6.70 3.16
C LEU A 39 -8.08 -7.25 1.83
N GLN A 40 -7.73 -6.57 0.74
CA GLN A 40 -8.07 -7.01 -0.61
C GLN A 40 -6.81 -7.36 -1.38
N ASN A 41 -6.91 -8.40 -2.22
CA ASN A 41 -5.89 -8.68 -3.21
C ASN A 41 -5.99 -7.60 -4.30
N LYS A 42 -4.93 -6.80 -4.44
CA LYS A 42 -4.85 -5.72 -5.44
C LYS A 42 -3.60 -5.87 -6.27
N ARG A 43 -3.67 -5.39 -7.52
CA ARG A 43 -2.51 -5.24 -8.40
C ARG A 43 -1.48 -4.35 -7.74
N ILE A 44 -0.21 -4.72 -7.85
CA ILE A 44 0.89 -3.92 -7.32
C ILE A 44 1.16 -2.69 -8.20
N SER A 45 1.94 -1.75 -7.67
CA SER A 45 2.42 -0.62 -8.46
C SER A 45 3.60 -1.01 -9.35
N LYS A 46 3.88 -0.20 -10.38
CA LYS A 46 5.10 -0.33 -11.19
C LYS A 46 6.35 -0.21 -10.33
N ALA A 47 6.36 0.72 -9.37
CA ALA A 47 7.44 0.85 -8.40
C ALA A 47 7.67 -0.44 -7.59
N SER A 48 6.59 -1.10 -7.14
CA SER A 48 6.69 -2.38 -6.42
C SER A 48 7.21 -3.51 -7.30
N ALA A 49 6.72 -3.63 -8.54
CA ALA A 49 7.23 -4.60 -9.50
C ALA A 49 8.74 -4.39 -9.78
N GLN A 50 9.19 -3.13 -9.80
CA GLN A 50 10.60 -2.78 -9.94
C GLN A 50 11.42 -3.16 -8.71
N GLN A 51 10.89 -2.96 -7.51
CA GLN A 51 11.55 -3.40 -6.27
C GLN A 51 11.69 -4.93 -6.22
N ARG A 52 10.67 -5.67 -6.66
CA ARG A 52 10.72 -7.14 -6.79
C ARG A 52 11.76 -7.60 -7.81
N LEU A 53 11.85 -6.94 -8.97
CA LEU A 53 12.92 -7.16 -9.94
C LEU A 53 14.30 -6.91 -9.31
N GLY A 54 14.44 -5.87 -8.47
CA GLY A 54 15.68 -5.56 -7.76
C GLY A 54 16.11 -6.61 -6.71
N ARG A 55 15.32 -7.67 -6.48
CA ARG A 55 15.69 -8.79 -5.61
C ARG A 55 16.53 -9.86 -6.32
N VAL A 56 16.59 -9.85 -7.65
CA VAL A 56 17.62 -10.59 -8.38
C VAL A 56 18.83 -9.70 -8.66
N GLY A 57 19.96 -10.30 -9.02
CA GLY A 57 21.08 -9.55 -9.61
C GLY A 57 22.14 -9.06 -8.63
N ARG A 58 22.02 -9.33 -7.32
CA ARG A 58 23.02 -8.91 -6.32
C ARG A 58 24.31 -9.72 -6.36
N THR A 59 24.21 -11.02 -6.65
CA THR A 59 25.34 -11.98 -6.57
C THR A 59 25.71 -12.58 -7.92
N GLY A 60 25.11 -12.10 -9.02
CA GLY A 60 25.32 -12.63 -10.37
C GLY A 60 24.09 -12.41 -11.26
N PRO A 61 24.11 -12.86 -12.53
CA PRO A 61 22.96 -12.72 -13.42
C PRO A 61 21.72 -13.38 -12.83
N GLY A 62 20.58 -12.71 -12.95
CA GLY A 62 19.31 -13.21 -12.45
C GLY A 62 18.14 -12.80 -13.34
N LYS A 63 17.02 -13.50 -13.18
CA LYS A 63 15.80 -13.31 -13.99
C LYS A 63 14.59 -13.08 -13.10
N CYS A 64 13.78 -12.10 -13.46
CA CYS A 64 12.46 -11.91 -12.88
C CYS A 64 11.41 -12.32 -13.92
N ILE A 65 10.54 -13.26 -13.55
CA ILE A 65 9.47 -13.78 -14.38
C ILE A 65 8.16 -13.21 -13.84
N ARG A 66 7.46 -12.42 -14.66
CA ARG A 66 6.19 -11.79 -14.30
C ARG A 66 5.04 -12.66 -14.80
N LEU A 67 4.07 -12.94 -13.93
CA LEU A 67 2.87 -13.75 -14.25
C LEU A 67 1.71 -12.89 -14.75
N TYR A 68 2.01 -11.80 -15.45
CA TYR A 68 1.06 -10.84 -15.99
C TYR A 68 1.62 -10.24 -17.28
N THR A 69 0.75 -9.74 -18.16
CA THR A 69 1.16 -9.25 -19.48
C THR A 69 1.82 -7.88 -19.39
N GLU A 70 2.53 -7.48 -20.45
CA GLU A 70 3.07 -6.12 -20.56
C GLU A 70 1.98 -5.05 -20.58
N ASP A 71 0.81 -5.35 -21.16
CA ASP A 71 -0.34 -4.44 -21.13
C ASP A 71 -0.86 -4.28 -19.69
N GLU A 72 -1.03 -5.37 -18.94
CA GLU A 72 -1.41 -5.31 -17.52
C GLU A 72 -0.36 -4.55 -16.71
N HIS A 73 0.93 -4.73 -17.00
CA HIS A 73 1.99 -3.96 -16.36
C HIS A 73 1.90 -2.48 -16.68
N ARG A 74 1.58 -2.12 -17.93
CA ARG A 74 1.41 -0.74 -18.38
C ARG A 74 0.23 -0.06 -17.70
N ASP A 75 -0.83 -0.80 -17.39
CA ASP A 75 -2.03 -0.30 -16.72
C ASP A 75 -1.87 -0.19 -15.19
N MET A 76 -0.81 -0.78 -14.60
CA MET A 76 -0.52 -0.63 -13.18
C MET A 76 -0.21 0.84 -12.80
N PRO A 77 -0.61 1.28 -11.59
CA PRO A 77 -0.28 2.62 -11.12
C PRO A 77 1.23 2.79 -10.96
N LYS A 78 1.75 4.01 -11.19
CA LYS A 78 3.20 4.29 -11.07
C LYS A 78 3.73 3.99 -9.67
N THR A 79 3.03 4.45 -8.65
CA THR A 79 3.36 4.27 -7.23
C THR A 79 2.16 3.72 -6.47
N ALA A 80 2.42 3.07 -5.32
CA ALA A 80 1.35 2.58 -4.46
C ALA A 80 0.58 3.77 -3.85
N ARG A 81 -0.74 3.58 -3.66
CA ARG A 81 -1.56 4.54 -2.91
C ARG A 81 -1.05 4.59 -1.46
N PRO A 82 -0.83 5.78 -0.88
CA PRO A 82 -0.47 5.91 0.52
C PRO A 82 -1.46 5.22 1.46
N ASP A 83 -0.95 4.52 2.49
CA ASP A 83 -1.77 3.77 3.44
C ASP A 83 -2.73 4.67 4.23
N VAL A 84 -2.31 5.90 4.54
CA VAL A 84 -3.15 6.92 5.20
C VAL A 84 -4.45 7.22 4.45
N LEU A 85 -4.49 6.98 3.13
CA LEU A 85 -5.68 7.15 2.30
C LEU A 85 -6.54 5.88 2.20
N SER A 86 -6.13 4.80 2.86
CA SER A 86 -6.68 3.45 2.66
C SER A 86 -7.06 2.76 3.98
N ILE A 87 -6.92 3.44 5.11
CA ILE A 87 -7.22 2.95 6.47
C ILE A 87 -8.12 3.93 7.23
N ASP A 88 -8.82 3.42 8.23
CA ASP A 88 -9.47 4.25 9.26
C ASP A 88 -8.42 5.00 10.10
N LEU A 89 -8.60 6.31 10.25
CA LEU A 89 -7.70 7.19 10.98
C LEU A 89 -8.17 7.54 12.39
N SER A 90 -9.36 7.08 12.80
CA SER A 90 -9.96 7.39 14.11
C SER A 90 -8.98 7.14 15.27
N GLY A 91 -8.28 6.00 15.26
CA GLY A 91 -7.29 5.67 16.29
C GLY A 91 -6.04 6.56 16.25
N ALA A 92 -5.61 7.01 15.08
CA ALA A 92 -4.49 7.94 14.96
C ALA A 92 -4.88 9.34 15.46
N ILE A 93 -6.08 9.82 15.09
CA ILE A 93 -6.64 11.10 15.53
C ILE A 93 -6.79 11.14 17.06
N LEU A 94 -7.32 10.07 17.66
CA LEU A 94 -7.45 9.98 19.12
C LEU A 94 -6.08 10.10 19.83
N LYS A 95 -5.03 9.49 19.27
CA LYS A 95 -3.66 9.63 19.80
C LYS A 95 -3.14 11.06 19.68
N LEU A 96 -3.41 11.74 18.56
CA LEU A 96 -3.01 13.13 18.36
C LEU A 96 -3.71 14.06 19.37
N LEU A 97 -5.02 13.87 19.57
CA LEU A 97 -5.80 14.62 20.57
C LEU A 97 -5.25 14.41 21.99
N LYS A 98 -4.85 13.17 22.34
CA LYS A 98 -4.24 12.86 23.65
C LYS A 98 -2.93 13.63 23.88
N ILE A 99 -2.14 13.87 22.83
CA ILE A 99 -0.86 14.60 22.90
C ILE A 99 -1.08 16.13 22.84
N GLY A 100 -2.33 16.59 22.76
CA GLY A 100 -2.69 18.01 22.73
C GLY A 100 -2.72 18.62 21.32
N ILE A 101 -2.52 17.81 20.28
CA ILE A 101 -2.67 18.26 18.89
C ILE A 101 -4.16 18.25 18.56
N LYS A 102 -4.77 19.43 18.49
CA LYS A 102 -6.16 19.57 18.03
C LYS A 102 -6.25 19.11 16.57
N ALA A 103 -7.20 18.24 16.27
CA ALA A 103 -7.47 17.75 14.92
C ALA A 103 -7.78 18.95 14.02
N CYS A 104 -6.76 19.42 13.30
CA CYS A 104 -6.87 20.54 12.39
C CYS A 104 -7.09 19.96 10.99
N PRO A 105 -8.06 20.47 10.20
CA PRO A 105 -8.16 20.11 8.78
C PRO A 105 -6.89 20.44 7.98
N THR A 106 -5.97 21.22 8.58
CA THR A 106 -4.69 21.66 8.05
C THR A 106 -3.49 20.88 8.58
N LEU A 107 -3.66 19.66 9.12
CA LEU A 107 -2.50 18.81 9.40
C LEU A 107 -1.78 18.57 8.06
N SER A 108 -0.60 19.17 7.89
CA SER A 108 0.18 19.12 6.65
C SER A 108 0.78 17.72 6.48
N ILE A 109 -0.08 16.77 6.12
CA ILE A 109 0.32 15.41 5.76
C ILE A 109 0.58 15.40 4.26
N PRO A 110 1.69 14.78 3.78
CA PRO A 110 2.01 14.67 2.36
C PRO A 110 0.90 14.06 1.49
N SER A 111 -0.05 13.38 2.12
CA SER A 111 -1.24 12.81 1.49
C SER A 111 -2.42 13.04 2.41
N ASN A 112 -2.97 14.26 2.36
CA ASN A 112 -4.09 14.66 3.22
C ASN A 112 -5.33 13.80 2.88
N PRO A 113 -5.79 12.96 3.82
CA PRO A 113 -7.02 12.21 3.64
C PRO A 113 -8.19 13.20 3.61
N THR A 114 -8.92 13.26 2.49
CA THR A 114 -10.15 14.08 2.38
C THR A 114 -11.10 13.74 3.54
N ASP A 115 -11.90 14.70 4.02
CA ASP A 115 -12.76 14.59 5.21
C ASP A 115 -13.55 13.27 5.35
N HIS A 116 -13.94 12.65 4.23
CA HIS A 116 -14.64 11.36 4.18
C HIS A 116 -13.85 10.15 4.72
N LEU A 117 -12.52 10.24 4.82
CA LEU A 117 -11.64 9.23 5.41
C LEU A 117 -11.38 9.47 6.90
N ILE A 118 -11.56 10.71 7.36
CA ILE A 118 -11.24 11.16 8.72
C ILE A 118 -12.38 10.86 9.68
N ILE A 119 -13.62 10.90 9.20
CA ILE A 119 -14.81 10.63 10.02
C ILE A 119 -15.80 9.86 9.18
N GLY A 120 -16.25 8.70 9.67
CA GLY A 120 -17.46 8.05 9.19
C GLY A 120 -18.66 8.97 9.39
N GLN A 121 -18.85 9.95 8.51
CA GLN A 121 -20.03 10.78 8.49
C GLN A 121 -21.20 9.86 8.10
N ARG A 122 -21.92 9.39 9.12
CA ARG A 122 -23.37 9.31 8.99
C ARG A 122 -23.80 10.72 8.59
N ALA A 123 -24.25 10.86 7.35
CA ALA A 123 -25.06 11.98 6.92
C ALA A 123 -26.28 12.03 7.87
N SER A 124 -26.14 12.78 8.96
CA SER A 124 -27.26 13.17 9.80
C SER A 124 -27.96 14.28 9.04
N ARG A 125 -28.83 13.89 8.09
CA ARG A 125 -29.96 14.71 7.70
C ARG A 125 -30.99 14.59 8.82
N VAL A 126 -31.01 15.57 9.70
CA VAL A 126 -32.21 16.09 10.36
C VAL A 126 -32.12 17.59 10.29
#